data_AF-A0A821TLV4-F1
#
_entry.id   AF-A0A821TLV4-F1
#
_cell.length_a   1.000
_cell.length_b   1.000
_cell.length_c   1.000
_cell.angle_alpha   90.00
_cell.angle_beta   90.00
_cell.angle_gamma   90.00
#
_symmetry.space_group_name_H-M   'P 1'
#
loop_
_entity.id
_entity.type
_entity.pdbx_description
1 polymer ?
#
loop_
_entity_poly.entity_id
_entity_poly.type
_entity_poly.pdbx_seq_one_letter_code
_entity_poly.pdbx_strand_id
1 'polypeptide(L)'
;MYRTCIYSILLFISVQYFIFVHSQCPSNFLIEPCLCIESNTSNDQTILYSTLTESIPIRQKSIVCEHVNNSSFDLRSIFIKLSIILTTNNQPNNITNFNDFLLHNTQINHLPENVFGNITFSNILLYHNSLLNSIDVNAFNNARNYVEVFRTLNTSLSDSDILFTIIKKFHNLK
;
A
#
# COMPACT_ATOMS: atom_id res chain seq x y z
N MET A 1 10.86 37.08 -53.09
CA MET A 1 10.95 38.21 -52.15
C MET A 1 9.58 38.40 -51.50
N TYR A 2 9.36 37.72 -50.37
CA TYR A 2 8.29 37.81 -49.34
C TYR A 2 8.79 36.78 -48.29
N ARG A 3 9.46 37.08 -47.15
CA ARG A 3 9.02 37.75 -45.91
C ARG A 3 7.54 37.42 -45.62
N THR A 4 7.13 36.80 -44.52
CA THR A 4 7.65 36.76 -43.14
C THR A 4 6.87 35.73 -42.31
N CYS A 5 7.53 35.09 -41.34
CA CYS A 5 7.03 34.58 -40.05
C CYS A 5 5.55 34.13 -39.92
N ILE A 6 5.32 32.81 -39.94
CA ILE A 6 4.22 32.17 -39.20
C ILE A 6 4.84 31.09 -38.29
N TYR A 7 5.69 31.55 -37.39
CA TYR A 7 6.12 30.81 -36.20
C TYR A 7 5.71 31.68 -35.02
N SER A 8 4.52 31.46 -34.49
CA SER A 8 4.11 31.76 -33.10
C SER A 8 2.59 31.82 -33.05
N ILE A 9 2.03 31.21 -32.01
CA ILE A 9 0.62 31.29 -31.60
C ILE A 9 -0.30 30.30 -32.33
N LEU A 10 -0.10 29.03 -32.01
CA LEU A 10 -1.16 28.05 -31.73
C LEU A 10 -0.43 26.94 -30.94
N LEU A 11 0.24 27.35 -29.86
CA LEU A 11 -0.32 27.20 -28.51
C LEU A 11 -0.68 25.74 -28.27
N PHE A 12 0.38 24.94 -28.09
CA PHE A 12 0.47 23.89 -27.09
C PHE A 12 -0.77 23.80 -26.19
N ILE A 13 -1.78 23.06 -26.65
CA ILE A 13 -2.71 22.38 -25.76
C ILE A 13 -2.05 21.03 -25.42
N SER A 14 -0.84 21.11 -24.85
CA SER A 14 -0.40 20.06 -23.95
C SER A 14 -1.15 20.33 -22.66
N VAL A 15 -2.34 19.73 -22.52
CA VAL A 15 -2.95 19.57 -21.21
C VAL A 15 -2.01 18.66 -20.44
N GLN A 16 -0.98 19.28 -19.86
CA GLN A 16 -0.24 18.77 -18.73
C GLN A 16 -1.28 18.66 -17.61
N TYR A 17 -2.00 17.55 -17.58
CA TYR A 17 -2.64 17.05 -16.38
C TYR A 17 -1.52 16.69 -15.40
N PHE A 18 -0.86 17.71 -14.86
CA PHE A 18 -0.17 17.61 -13.59
C PHE A 18 -1.27 17.44 -12.53
N ILE A 19 -1.82 16.24 -12.44
CA ILE A 19 -2.50 15.84 -11.22
C ILE A 19 -1.37 15.68 -10.21
N PHE A 20 -1.36 16.57 -9.23
CA PHE A 20 -0.53 16.46 -8.05
C PHE A 20 -1.02 15.24 -7.25
N VAL A 21 -0.69 14.02 -7.67
CA VAL A 21 -1.12 12.76 -7.00
C VAL A 21 -0.18 12.45 -5.84
N HIS A 22 -0.10 13.34 -4.86
CA HIS A 22 0.59 13.03 -3.61
C HIS A 22 -0.35 12.44 -2.54
N SER A 23 -1.67 12.44 -2.77
CA SER A 23 -2.62 12.09 -1.71
C SER A 23 -3.62 10.99 -2.02
N GLN A 24 -3.77 10.49 -3.24
CA GLN A 24 -4.91 9.62 -3.58
C GLN A 24 -4.52 8.14 -3.76
N CYS A 25 -5.43 7.25 -3.41
CA CYS A 25 -5.34 5.82 -3.73
C CYS A 25 -5.13 5.59 -5.24
N PRO A 26 -4.30 4.61 -5.65
CA PRO A 26 -4.24 4.19 -7.04
C PRO A 26 -5.60 3.66 -7.51
N SER A 27 -5.86 3.75 -8.81
CA SER A 27 -7.06 3.15 -9.41
C SER A 27 -7.15 1.66 -9.09
N ASN A 28 -8.34 1.21 -8.65
CA ASN A 28 -8.59 -0.20 -8.28
C ASN A 28 -8.24 -1.19 -9.40
N PHE A 29 -8.35 -0.77 -10.67
CA PHE A 29 -7.95 -1.60 -11.81
C PHE A 29 -6.47 -2.01 -11.78
N LEU A 30 -5.61 -1.23 -11.12
CA LEU A 30 -4.17 -1.50 -11.03
C LEU A 30 -3.83 -2.57 -9.98
N ILE A 31 -4.72 -2.79 -9.03
CA ILE A 31 -4.50 -3.63 -7.86
C ILE A 31 -5.54 -4.74 -7.71
N GLU A 32 -6.42 -4.91 -8.69
CA GLU A 32 -7.43 -5.97 -8.70
C GLU A 32 -6.78 -7.34 -8.44
N PRO A 33 -7.37 -8.17 -7.55
CA PRO A 33 -8.65 -8.07 -6.86
C PRO A 33 -8.61 -7.29 -5.52
N CYS A 34 -7.50 -6.62 -5.21
CA CYS A 34 -7.41 -5.75 -4.05
C CYS A 34 -8.01 -4.37 -4.33
N LEU A 35 -8.28 -3.64 -3.27
CA LEU A 35 -8.84 -2.29 -3.28
C LEU A 35 -7.96 -1.37 -2.44
N CYS A 36 -7.88 -0.10 -2.82
CA CYS A 36 -7.28 0.92 -1.98
C CYS A 36 -8.38 1.79 -1.40
N ILE A 37 -8.38 1.93 -0.08
CA ILE A 37 -9.35 2.70 0.68
C ILE A 37 -8.63 3.88 1.30
N GLU A 38 -9.14 5.08 1.06
CA GLU A 38 -8.70 6.31 1.72
C GLU A 38 -9.79 6.73 2.72
N SER A 39 -9.46 6.77 4.01
CA SER A 39 -10.36 7.26 5.04
C SER A 39 -9.83 8.57 5.62
N ASN A 40 -10.73 9.55 5.75
CA ASN A 40 -10.44 10.77 6.51
C ASN A 40 -10.88 10.50 7.95
N THR A 41 -9.92 10.19 8.83
CA THR A 41 -10.21 10.14 10.26
C THR A 41 -10.31 11.57 10.80
N SER A 42 -11.47 12.20 10.65
CA SER A 42 -11.84 13.34 11.50
C SER A 42 -12.57 12.78 12.72
N ASN A 43 -11.84 12.58 13.82
CA ASN A 43 -12.33 12.27 15.17
C ASN A 43 -13.84 11.98 15.29
N ASP A 44 -14.26 10.76 14.98
CA ASP A 44 -15.54 10.25 15.50
C ASP A 44 -15.27 9.51 16.81
N GLN A 45 -14.80 10.31 17.78
CA GLN A 45 -14.85 10.00 19.21
C GLN A 45 -15.50 11.20 19.89
N THR A 46 -16.83 11.26 19.83
CA THR A 46 -17.61 11.87 20.91
C THR A 46 -17.52 10.90 22.09
N ILE A 47 -16.85 11.22 23.21
CA ILE A 47 -17.38 12.04 24.30
C ILE A 47 -16.21 12.61 25.14
N LEU A 48 -16.30 13.94 25.37
CA LEU A 48 -15.67 14.81 26.38
C LEU A 48 -14.15 14.72 26.58
N TYR A 49 -13.40 15.67 25.99
CA TYR A 49 -12.71 16.73 26.74
C TYR A 49 -12.47 17.93 25.81
N SER A 50 -12.90 19.10 26.28
CA SER A 50 -12.68 20.41 25.67
C SER A 50 -11.20 20.79 25.72
N THR A 51 -10.60 21.11 24.58
CA THR A 51 -9.79 22.32 24.33
C THR A 51 -9.38 22.34 22.85
N LEU A 52 -9.37 23.55 22.27
CA LEU A 52 -9.04 23.84 20.87
C LEU A 52 -7.67 23.28 20.45
N THR A 53 -7.71 22.30 19.56
CA THR A 53 -6.68 22.05 18.55
C THR A 53 -7.41 21.67 17.28
N GLU A 54 -7.21 22.43 16.20
CA GLU A 54 -7.63 22.00 14.86
C GLU A 54 -7.04 20.61 14.61
N SER A 55 -7.88 19.58 14.68
CA SER A 55 -7.47 18.22 14.38
C SER A 55 -7.19 18.16 12.89
N ILE A 56 -5.91 18.18 12.52
CA ILE A 56 -5.48 17.91 11.14
C ILE A 56 -6.04 16.53 10.78
N PRO A 57 -6.92 16.40 9.77
CA PRO A 57 -7.46 15.10 9.40
C PRO A 57 -6.31 14.19 8.97
N ILE A 58 -6.09 13.11 9.71
CA ILE A 58 -5.11 12.10 9.35
C ILE A 58 -5.77 11.26 8.26
N ARG A 59 -5.25 11.38 7.02
CA ARG A 59 -5.67 10.53 5.92
C ARG A 59 -5.00 9.17 6.07
N GLN A 60 -5.80 8.14 6.26
CA GLN A 60 -5.31 6.76 6.27
C GLN A 60 -5.52 6.14 4.89
N LYS A 61 -4.49 5.50 4.35
CA LYS A 61 -4.52 4.77 3.09
C LYS A 61 -4.29 3.30 3.35
N SER A 62 -5.24 2.47 2.96
CA SER A 62 -5.21 1.04 3.26
C SER A 62 -5.39 0.25 1.98
N ILE A 63 -4.53 -0.75 1.74
CA ILE A 63 -4.71 -1.72 0.66
C ILE A 63 -5.34 -2.97 1.25
N VAL A 64 -6.52 -3.32 0.76
CA VAL A 64 -7.33 -4.43 1.24
C VAL A 64 -7.50 -5.46 0.13
N CYS A 65 -7.01 -6.67 0.37
CA CYS A 65 -7.19 -7.82 -0.49
C CYS A 65 -8.14 -8.79 0.23
N GLU A 66 -9.40 -8.82 -0.20
CA GLU A 66 -10.46 -9.58 0.45
C GLU A 66 -11.11 -10.59 -0.50
N HIS A 67 -11.48 -11.76 0.03
CA HIS A 67 -12.23 -12.79 -0.71
C HIS A 67 -11.55 -13.25 -2.01
N VAL A 68 -10.21 -13.25 -2.01
CA VAL A 68 -9.43 -13.65 -3.19
C VAL A 68 -9.43 -15.17 -3.31
N ASN A 69 -10.34 -15.69 -4.13
CA ASN A 69 -10.58 -17.12 -4.34
C ASN A 69 -9.69 -17.76 -5.40
N ASN A 70 -8.73 -17.02 -5.95
CA ASN A 70 -7.79 -17.54 -6.93
C ASN A 70 -6.48 -17.94 -6.23
N SER A 71 -6.18 -19.23 -6.14
CA SER A 71 -4.92 -19.72 -5.57
C SER A 71 -3.68 -19.36 -6.38
N SER A 72 -3.83 -19.02 -7.67
CA SER A 72 -2.77 -18.48 -8.53
C SER A 72 -2.58 -16.97 -8.40
N PHE A 73 -3.25 -16.35 -7.45
CA PHE A 73 -3.13 -14.93 -7.17
C PHE A 73 -1.71 -14.56 -6.72
N ASP A 74 -0.98 -13.86 -7.58
CA ASP A 74 0.36 -13.37 -7.30
C ASP A 74 0.33 -11.94 -6.74
N LEU A 75 0.27 -11.86 -5.42
CA LEU A 75 0.29 -10.59 -4.68
C LEU A 75 1.54 -9.76 -4.99
N ARG A 76 2.70 -10.39 -5.21
CA ARG A 76 3.96 -9.69 -5.49
C ARG A 76 3.92 -9.00 -6.84
N SER A 77 3.37 -9.66 -7.86
CA SER A 77 3.19 -9.05 -9.19
C SER A 77 2.35 -7.77 -9.14
N ILE A 78 1.33 -7.70 -8.28
CA ILE A 78 0.53 -6.48 -8.10
C ILE A 78 1.35 -5.36 -7.49
N PHE A 79 2.07 -5.64 -6.41
CA PHE A 79 2.87 -4.60 -5.75
C PHE A 79 4.05 -4.14 -6.58
N ILE A 80 4.64 -5.00 -7.43
CA ILE A 80 5.65 -4.59 -8.41
C ILE A 80 5.03 -3.63 -9.44
N LYS A 81 3.88 -3.99 -10.04
CA LYS A 81 3.17 -3.12 -10.99
C LYS A 81 2.82 -1.78 -10.36
N LEU A 82 2.28 -1.80 -9.14
CA LEU A 82 1.93 -0.60 -8.41
C LEU A 82 3.18 0.24 -8.09
N SER A 83 4.28 -0.38 -7.66
CA SER A 83 5.56 0.30 -7.40
C SER A 83 6.06 1.02 -8.64
N ILE A 84 6.02 0.38 -9.82
CA ILE A 84 6.45 0.99 -11.08
C ILE A 84 5.60 2.23 -11.38
N ILE A 85 4.27 2.12 -11.31
CA ILE A 85 3.36 3.23 -11.65
C ILE A 85 3.54 4.40 -10.68
N LEU A 86 3.70 4.12 -9.39
CA LEU A 86 3.91 5.15 -8.38
C LEU A 86 5.29 5.80 -8.49
N THR A 87 6.33 5.05 -8.88
CA THR A 87 7.69 5.58 -9.07
C THR A 87 7.89 6.29 -10.41
N THR A 88 7.07 6.03 -11.43
CA THR A 88 7.09 6.79 -12.69
C THR A 88 6.37 8.13 -12.56
N ASN A 89 5.35 8.20 -11.69
CA ASN A 89 4.57 9.43 -11.46
C ASN A 89 5.16 10.31 -10.33
N ASN A 90 6.00 9.73 -9.47
CA ASN A 90 6.70 10.43 -8.40
C ASN A 90 8.21 10.38 -8.65
N GLN A 91 8.99 11.19 -7.92
CA GLN A 91 10.44 11.22 -8.07
C GLN A 91 11.06 9.82 -7.87
N PRO A 92 11.98 9.35 -8.74
CA PRO A 92 12.65 8.07 -8.56
C PRO A 92 13.37 8.09 -7.21
N ASN A 93 13.10 7.08 -6.37
CA ASN A 93 13.50 6.91 -4.96
C ASN A 93 12.46 7.28 -3.90
N ASN A 94 11.25 7.74 -4.27
CA ASN A 94 10.21 7.94 -3.27
C ASN A 94 9.58 6.60 -2.85
N ILE A 95 9.81 6.19 -1.61
CA ILE A 95 9.11 5.07 -0.99
C ILE A 95 7.65 5.49 -0.83
N THR A 96 6.73 4.73 -1.42
CA THR A 96 5.30 4.99 -1.18
C THR A 96 4.88 4.25 0.08
N ASN A 97 4.38 5.01 1.05
CA ASN A 97 3.91 4.48 2.32
C ASN A 97 2.38 4.46 2.37
N PHE A 98 1.83 3.35 2.84
CA PHE A 98 0.43 3.15 3.18
C PHE A 98 0.31 2.87 4.67
N ASN A 99 -0.85 3.12 5.24
CA ASN A 99 -1.10 2.85 6.65
C ASN A 99 -1.29 1.34 6.88
N ASP A 100 -2.22 0.73 6.17
CA ASP A 100 -2.58 -0.67 6.39
C ASP A 100 -2.45 -1.50 5.11
N PHE A 101 -1.95 -2.72 5.28
CA PHE A 101 -2.18 -3.82 4.38
C PHE A 101 -3.06 -4.85 5.09
N LEU A 102 -4.24 -5.11 4.54
CA LEU A 102 -5.15 -6.16 5.01
C LEU A 102 -5.25 -7.27 3.98
N LEU A 103 -4.82 -8.46 4.35
CA LEU A 103 -5.10 -9.68 3.61
C LEU A 103 -6.14 -10.49 4.39
N HIS A 104 -7.34 -10.61 3.85
CA HIS A 104 -8.45 -11.20 4.58
C HIS A 104 -9.24 -12.22 3.76
N ASN A 105 -9.45 -13.41 4.34
CA ASN A 105 -10.24 -14.48 3.75
C ASN A 105 -9.83 -14.82 2.29
N THR A 106 -8.54 -15.07 2.08
CA THR A 106 -7.99 -15.41 0.77
C THR A 106 -7.54 -16.86 0.68
N GLN A 107 -7.44 -17.37 -0.54
CA GLN A 107 -6.87 -18.69 -0.83
C GLN A 107 -5.35 -18.69 -1.01
N ILE A 108 -4.67 -17.59 -0.65
CA ILE A 108 -3.21 -17.50 -0.71
C ILE A 108 -2.62 -18.46 0.32
N ASN A 109 -1.69 -19.30 -0.12
CA ASN A 109 -1.00 -20.24 0.75
C ASN A 109 0.44 -19.83 1.12
N HIS A 110 1.04 -18.92 0.35
CA HIS A 110 2.42 -18.49 0.50
C HIS A 110 2.60 -17.01 0.22
N LEU A 111 3.39 -16.31 1.04
CA LEU A 111 3.88 -14.96 0.74
C LEU A 111 5.36 -15.00 0.35
N PRO A 112 5.73 -14.60 -0.88
CA PRO A 112 7.10 -14.71 -1.37
C PRO A 112 8.02 -13.62 -0.82
N GLU A 113 9.32 -13.76 -1.08
CA GLU A 113 10.33 -12.74 -0.79
C GLU A 113 9.97 -11.37 -1.41
N ASN A 114 10.20 -10.29 -0.65
CA ASN A 114 9.96 -8.91 -1.08
C ASN A 114 8.56 -8.70 -1.68
N VAL A 115 7.52 -9.23 -1.03
CA VAL A 115 6.15 -9.26 -1.55
C VAL A 115 5.61 -7.87 -1.90
N PHE A 116 6.04 -6.83 -1.18
CA PHE A 116 5.59 -5.45 -1.41
C PHE A 116 6.43 -4.63 -2.39
N GLY A 117 7.52 -5.18 -2.95
CA GLY A 117 8.43 -4.40 -3.78
C GLY A 117 8.96 -3.16 -3.03
N ASN A 118 8.71 -1.95 -3.57
CA ASN A 118 9.13 -0.67 -2.97
C ASN A 118 8.02 0.03 -2.18
N ILE A 119 6.90 -0.67 -1.95
CA ILE A 119 5.79 -0.16 -1.15
C ILE A 119 5.99 -0.58 0.29
N THR A 120 5.63 0.33 1.20
CA THR A 120 5.77 0.13 2.64
C THR A 120 4.42 0.32 3.32
N PHE A 121 4.26 -0.38 4.45
CA PHE A 121 3.05 -0.35 5.27
C PHE A 121 3.44 -0.18 6.74
N SER A 122 2.66 0.60 7.48
CA SER A 122 2.79 0.68 8.94
C SER A 122 2.16 -0.50 9.65
N ASN A 123 1.03 -1.00 9.13
CA ASN A 123 0.29 -2.11 9.71
C ASN A 123 0.12 -3.23 8.69
N ILE A 124 0.46 -4.46 9.08
CA ILE A 124 0.27 -5.66 8.27
C ILE A 124 -0.67 -6.59 9.02
N LEU A 125 -1.85 -6.84 8.44
CA LEU A 125 -2.93 -7.60 9.04
C LEU A 125 -3.27 -8.80 8.14
N LEU A 126 -3.04 -10.02 8.64
CA LEU A 126 -3.29 -11.26 7.91
C LEU A 126 -4.38 -12.07 8.64
N TYR A 127 -5.63 -11.93 8.23
CA TYR A 127 -6.79 -12.48 8.95
C TYR A 127 -7.56 -13.52 8.15
N HIS A 128 -8.00 -14.59 8.82
CA HIS A 128 -8.84 -15.64 8.24
C HIS A 128 -8.28 -16.25 6.94
N ASN A 129 -6.96 -16.29 6.79
CA ASN A 129 -6.29 -16.94 5.67
C ASN A 129 -5.88 -18.36 6.09
N SER A 130 -6.86 -19.28 6.14
CA SER A 130 -6.63 -20.64 6.64
C SER A 130 -5.59 -21.42 5.84
N LEU A 131 -5.47 -21.13 4.53
CA LEU A 131 -4.50 -21.77 3.65
C LEU A 131 -3.10 -21.17 3.73
N LEU A 132 -2.95 -19.97 4.30
CA LEU A 132 -1.66 -19.31 4.45
C LEU A 132 -0.82 -20.05 5.50
N ASN A 133 0.15 -20.83 5.02
CA ASN A 133 0.96 -21.73 5.83
C ASN A 133 2.45 -21.43 5.76
N SER A 134 2.87 -20.52 4.88
CA SER A 134 4.27 -20.11 4.76
C SER A 134 4.40 -18.64 4.39
N ILE A 135 5.40 -17.99 4.96
CA ILE A 135 5.86 -16.65 4.58
C ILE A 135 7.37 -16.75 4.41
N ASP A 136 7.89 -16.24 3.29
CA ASP A 136 9.34 -16.13 3.12
C ASP A 136 9.94 -15.24 4.21
N VAL A 137 11.10 -15.63 4.76
CA VAL A 137 11.75 -14.90 5.85
C VAL A 137 12.12 -13.46 5.47
N ASN A 138 12.22 -13.16 4.17
CA ASN A 138 12.51 -11.87 3.58
C ASN A 138 11.28 -11.24 2.90
N ALA A 139 10.07 -11.77 3.10
CA ALA A 139 8.84 -11.24 2.50
C ALA A 139 8.69 -9.71 2.72
N PHE A 140 9.04 -9.23 3.91
CA PHE A 140 8.83 -7.84 4.32
C PHE A 140 10.13 -7.04 4.49
N ASN A 141 11.24 -7.47 3.89
CA ASN A 141 12.56 -6.89 4.15
C ASN A 141 12.63 -5.37 3.85
N ASN A 142 11.97 -4.92 2.78
CA ASN A 142 11.89 -3.50 2.41
C ASN A 142 10.97 -2.67 3.31
N ALA A 143 10.04 -3.29 4.03
CA ALA A 143 9.10 -2.63 4.92
C ALA A 143 9.55 -2.65 6.40
N ARG A 144 10.69 -3.27 6.72
CA ARG A 144 11.08 -3.58 8.12
C ARG A 144 11.24 -2.38 9.05
N ASN A 145 11.57 -1.22 8.47
CA ASN A 145 11.73 0.05 9.19
C ASN A 145 10.42 0.85 9.28
N TYR A 146 9.31 0.34 8.77
CA TYR A 146 8.03 1.05 8.69
C TYR A 146 6.92 0.33 9.45
N VAL A 147 7.00 -1.00 9.54
CA VAL A 147 6.01 -1.82 10.24
C VAL A 147 6.05 -1.54 11.74
N GLU A 148 4.92 -1.05 12.25
CA GLU A 148 4.65 -0.83 13.67
C GLU A 148 3.71 -1.89 14.24
N VAL A 149 2.82 -2.44 13.42
CA VAL A 149 1.89 -3.51 13.82
C VAL A 149 1.95 -4.65 12.83
N PHE A 150 2.18 -5.86 13.33
CA PHE A 150 2.06 -7.09 12.56
C PHE A 150 1.12 -8.04 13.30
N ARG A 151 0.00 -8.42 12.68
CA ARG A 151 -1.00 -9.30 13.30
C ARG A 151 -1.41 -10.40 12.35
N THR A 152 -1.47 -11.62 12.88
CA THR A 152 -2.03 -12.78 12.20
C THR A 152 -3.15 -13.35 13.06
N LEU A 153 -4.25 -13.77 12.43
CA LEU A 153 -5.37 -14.42 13.13
C LEU A 153 -6.02 -15.44 12.21
N ASN A 154 -6.30 -16.64 12.73
CA ASN A 154 -6.93 -17.72 11.96
C ASN A 154 -6.16 -18.02 10.66
N THR A 155 -4.85 -18.13 10.80
CA THR A 155 -3.92 -18.57 9.75
C THR A 155 -3.22 -19.85 10.20
N SER A 156 -2.71 -20.63 9.26
CA SER A 156 -1.88 -21.80 9.58
C SER A 156 -0.46 -21.43 10.05
N LEU A 157 -0.16 -20.14 10.19
CA LEU A 157 1.14 -19.62 10.62
C LEU A 157 1.30 -19.48 12.13
N SER A 158 0.19 -19.51 12.89
CA SER A 158 0.07 -18.93 14.24
C SER A 158 1.09 -19.42 15.27
N ASP A 159 1.74 -20.57 15.04
CA ASP A 159 2.79 -21.16 15.91
C ASP A 159 4.11 -21.47 15.16
N SER A 160 4.40 -20.80 14.04
CA SER A 160 5.61 -21.08 13.25
C SER A 160 6.84 -20.29 13.69
N ASP A 161 8.01 -20.96 13.77
CA ASP A 161 9.32 -20.31 13.99
C ASP A 161 9.62 -19.20 12.96
N ILE A 162 9.03 -19.33 11.78
CA ILE A 162 9.09 -18.36 10.69
C ILE A 162 8.50 -17.01 11.13
N LEU A 163 7.34 -17.00 11.81
CA LEU A 163 6.73 -15.76 12.29
C LEU A 163 7.66 -15.05 13.28
N PHE A 164 8.23 -15.78 14.25
CA PHE A 164 9.18 -15.19 15.20
C PHE A 164 10.40 -14.60 14.50
N THR A 165 10.90 -15.27 13.47
CA THR A 165 12.05 -14.79 12.69
C THR A 165 11.71 -13.51 11.92
N ILE A 166 10.52 -13.43 11.34
CA ILE A 166 10.04 -12.25 10.61
C ILE A 166 9.83 -11.08 11.58
N ILE A 167 9.11 -11.30 12.68
CA ILE A 167 8.78 -10.27 13.69
C ILE A 167 10.08 -9.65 14.25
N LYS A 168 11.10 -10.46 14.53
CA LYS A 168 12.41 -9.96 15.01
C LYS A 168 13.13 -9.02 14.04
N LYS A 169 12.78 -9.04 12.74
CA LYS A 169 13.36 -8.13 11.74
C LYS A 169 12.71 -6.75 11.75
N PHE A 170 11.52 -6.59 12.32
CA PHE A 170 10.85 -5.30 12.38
C PHE A 170 11.42 -4.45 13.52
N HIS A 171 11.80 -3.22 13.19
CA HIS A 171 12.51 -2.35 14.13
C HIS A 171 11.57 -1.47 14.98
N ASN A 172 10.32 -1.29 14.53
CA ASN A 172 9.37 -0.33 15.12
C ASN A 172 8.11 -0.99 15.68
N LEU A 173 8.11 -2.31 15.89
CA LEU A 173 6.97 -3.02 16.46
C LEU A 173 6.61 -2.45 17.84
N LYS A 174 5.32 -2.17 18.04
CA LYS A 174 4.73 -1.66 19.28
C LYS A 174 3.92 -2.74 20.01
#